data_AF-A0A6G7WWI6-F1
#
_entry.id   AF-A0A6G7WWI6-F1
#
_cell.length_a   1.000
_cell.length_b   1.000
_cell.length_c   1.000
_cell.angle_alpha   90.00
_cell.angle_beta   90.00
_cell.angle_gamma   90.00
#
_symmetry.space_group_name_H-M   'P 1'
#
loop_
_entity.id
_entity.type
_entity.pdbx_description
1 polymer ?
#
loop_
_entity_poly.entity_id
_entity_poly.type
_entity_poly.pdbx_seq_one_letter_code
_entity_poly.pdbx_strand_id
1 'polypeptide(L)'
;MFEKIHSLGITKRFNIALIVGFFLSLILGILSGLFRYRFINHAVILVLVAILIAFTIQKIGNSVQQRFSLIAVLYTVIAIVLSDVIAQYGAIGLFDIDSYFLIFKFAIYEDINSVIWLAYRVLAIYVSYVYSRII
;
A
#
# COMPACT_ATOMS: atom_id res chain seq x y z
N MET A 1 21.00 6.26 -9.94
CA MET A 1 20.78 6.35 -8.47
C MET A 1 20.69 4.99 -7.79
N PHE A 2 19.88 4.04 -8.28
CA PHE A 2 19.72 2.70 -7.69
C PHE A 2 20.99 1.83 -7.69
N GLU A 3 21.89 1.98 -8.66
CA GLU A 3 23.18 1.25 -8.69
C GLU A 3 24.09 1.59 -7.49
N LYS A 4 24.10 2.85 -7.01
CA LYS A 4 24.85 3.22 -5.80
C LYS A 4 24.28 2.62 -4.52
N ILE A 5 23.00 2.23 -4.52
CA ILE A 5 22.35 1.59 -3.35
C ILE A 5 22.77 0.13 -3.24
N HIS A 6 23.11 -0.51 -4.37
CA HIS A 6 23.53 -1.91 -4.44
C HIS A 6 24.93 -2.19 -3.90
N SER A 7 25.73 -1.17 -3.59
CA SER A 7 27.01 -1.34 -2.89
C SER A 7 26.88 -1.14 -1.37
N LEU A 8 25.71 -0.70 -0.88
CA LEU A 8 25.48 -0.49 0.54
C LEU A 8 25.21 -1.81 1.27
N GLY A 9 25.62 -1.89 2.54
CA GLY A 9 25.27 -3.02 3.41
C GLY A 9 23.75 -3.16 3.63
N ILE A 10 23.31 -4.38 3.94
CA ILE A 10 21.88 -4.76 4.06
C ILE A 10 21.12 -3.82 5.01
N THR A 11 21.69 -3.46 6.16
CA THR A 11 21.06 -2.55 7.15
C THR A 11 20.81 -1.16 6.57
N LYS A 12 21.74 -0.63 5.77
CA LYS A 12 21.58 0.69 5.15
C LYS A 12 20.48 0.67 4.08
N ARG A 13 20.40 -0.41 3.28
CA ARG A 13 19.31 -0.57 2.29
C ARG A 13 17.95 -0.69 2.96
N PHE A 14 17.88 -1.41 4.07
CA PHE A 14 16.66 -1.54 4.86
C PHE A 14 16.17 -0.19 5.39
N ASN A 15 17.07 0.64 5.94
CA ASN A 15 16.73 1.99 6.39
C ASN A 15 16.25 2.89 5.25
N ILE A 16 16.87 2.78 4.06
CA ILE A 16 16.41 3.50 2.87
C ILE A 16 15.02 3.01 2.44
N ALA A 17 14.78 1.69 2.44
CA ALA A 17 13.48 1.11 2.09
C ALA A 17 12.37 1.56 3.06
N LEU A 18 12.67 1.71 4.36
CA LEU A 18 11.73 2.27 5.33
C LEU A 18 11.34 3.71 4.97
N ILE A 19 12.33 4.57 4.75
CA ILE A 19 12.08 5.99 4.44
C ILE A 19 11.32 6.13 3.12
N VAL A 20 11.82 5.49 2.06
CA VAL A 20 11.20 5.57 0.72
C VAL A 20 9.81 4.95 0.74
N GLY A 21 9.64 3.79 1.38
CA GLY A 21 8.35 3.12 1.48
C GLY A 21 7.31 3.94 2.22
N PHE A 22 7.70 4.64 3.30
CA PHE A 22 6.82 5.56 4.01
C PHE A 22 6.30 6.66 3.10
N PHE A 23 7.19 7.45 2.47
CA PHE A 23 6.76 8.52 1.57
C PHE A 23 5.96 8.00 0.37
N LEU A 24 6.37 6.87 -0.20
CA LEU A 24 5.67 6.25 -1.32
C LEU A 24 4.25 5.82 -0.94
N SER A 25 4.05 5.24 0.24
CA SER A 25 2.74 4.84 0.73
C SER A 25 1.79 6.02 0.92
N LEU A 26 2.30 7.14 1.46
CA LEU A 26 1.51 8.36 1.61
C LEU A 26 1.11 8.92 0.25
N ILE A 27 2.07 9.09 -0.65
CA ILE A 27 1.82 9.68 -1.98
C ILE A 27 0.87 8.79 -2.78
N LEU A 28 1.13 7.49 -2.88
CA LEU A 28 0.29 6.58 -3.66
C LEU A 28 -1.08 6.36 -3.00
N GLY A 29 -1.16 6.30 -1.67
CA GLY A 29 -2.43 6.23 -0.95
C GLY A 29 -3.31 7.44 -1.24
N ILE A 30 -2.74 8.64 -1.15
CA ILE A 30 -3.47 9.89 -1.43
C ILE A 30 -3.88 9.97 -2.90
N LEU A 31 -2.96 9.77 -3.83
CA LEU A 31 -3.24 9.85 -5.27
C LEU A 31 -4.28 8.84 -5.72
N SER A 32 -4.17 7.59 -5.26
CA SER A 32 -5.14 6.55 -5.60
C SER A 32 -6.52 6.82 -5.00
N GLY A 33 -6.57 7.33 -3.76
CA GLY A 33 -7.82 7.72 -3.12
C GLY A 33 -8.52 8.86 -3.85
N LEU A 34 -7.78 9.92 -4.22
CA LEU A 34 -8.32 11.04 -5.00
C LEU A 34 -8.81 10.60 -6.38
N PHE A 35 -8.07 9.71 -7.03
CA PHE A 35 -8.46 9.14 -8.32
C PHE A 35 -9.75 8.32 -8.19
N ARG A 36 -9.85 7.46 -7.16
CA ARG A 36 -11.04 6.65 -6.89
C ARG A 36 -12.26 7.48 -6.50
N TYR A 37 -12.05 8.57 -5.76
CA TYR A 37 -13.10 9.52 -5.38
C TYR A 37 -13.68 10.24 -6.61
N ARG A 38 -12.83 10.67 -7.56
CA ARG A 38 -13.23 11.54 -8.68
C ARG A 38 -13.66 10.82 -9.95
N PHE A 39 -13.08 9.65 -10.24
CA PHE A 39 -13.30 8.97 -11.51
C PHE A 39 -14.09 7.67 -11.32
N ILE A 40 -13.46 6.66 -10.73
CA ILE A 40 -14.01 5.30 -10.64
C ILE A 40 -13.56 4.67 -9.33
N ASN A 41 -14.52 4.34 -8.45
CA ASN A 41 -14.24 3.63 -7.20
C ASN A 41 -14.09 2.12 -7.44
N HIS A 42 -13.04 1.73 -8.17
CA HIS A 42 -12.70 0.32 -8.40
C HIS A 42 -11.51 -0.12 -7.55
N ALA A 43 -11.69 -1.23 -6.84
CA ALA A 43 -10.69 -1.78 -5.94
C ALA A 43 -9.44 -2.33 -6.67
N VAL A 44 -9.50 -2.56 -7.98
CA VAL A 44 -8.35 -2.94 -8.82
C VAL A 44 -7.20 -1.93 -8.72
N ILE A 45 -7.52 -0.65 -8.53
CA ILE A 45 -6.50 0.42 -8.38
C ILE A 45 -5.59 0.15 -7.17
N LEU A 46 -6.13 -0.45 -6.10
CA LEU A 46 -5.34 -0.80 -4.91
C LEU A 46 -4.30 -1.89 -5.21
N VAL A 47 -4.62 -2.82 -6.12
CA VAL A 47 -3.68 -3.85 -6.57
C VAL A 47 -2.52 -3.20 -7.34
N LEU A 48 -2.80 -2.22 -8.21
CA LEU A 48 -1.76 -1.46 -8.89
C LEU A 48 -0.86 -0.70 -7.91
N VAL A 49 -1.44 -0.06 -6.89
CA VAL A 49 -0.67 0.62 -5.83
C VAL A 49 0.23 -0.37 -5.09
N ALA A 50 -0.29 -1.53 -4.71
CA ALA A 50 0.47 -2.57 -4.05
C ALA A 50 1.66 -3.05 -4.90
N ILE A 51 1.45 -3.24 -6.20
CA ILE A 51 2.50 -3.61 -7.15
C ILE A 51 3.59 -2.54 -7.20
N LEU A 52 3.23 -1.25 -7.29
CA LEU A 52 4.20 -0.15 -7.34
C LEU A 52 5.04 -0.04 -6.06
N ILE A 53 4.40 -0.21 -4.89
CA ILE A 53 5.10 -0.26 -3.61
C ILE A 53 6.07 -1.45 -3.58
N ALA A 54 5.58 -2.64 -3.93
CA ALA A 54 6.38 -3.85 -3.94
C ALA A 54 7.59 -3.77 -4.86
N PHE A 55 7.43 -3.30 -6.10
CA PHE A 55 8.55 -3.12 -7.04
C PHE A 55 9.56 -2.10 -6.54
N THR A 56 9.11 -1.00 -5.93
CA THR A 56 10.03 0.02 -5.40
C THR A 56 10.86 -0.53 -4.25
N ILE A 57 10.23 -1.25 -3.32
CA ILE A 57 10.91 -1.90 -2.19
C ILE A 57 11.83 -3.02 -2.69
N GLN A 58 11.38 -3.84 -3.64
CA GLN A 58 12.18 -4.90 -4.25
C GLN A 58 13.45 -4.33 -4.89
N LYS A 59 13.33 -3.24 -5.64
CA LYS A 59 14.46 -2.58 -6.32
C LYS A 59 15.49 -2.00 -5.35
N ILE A 60 15.08 -1.62 -4.15
CA ILE A 60 15.98 -1.12 -3.09
C ILE A 60 16.64 -2.28 -2.34
N GLY A 61 15.87 -3.32 -2.01
CA GLY A 61 16.36 -4.47 -1.25
C GLY A 61 17.27 -5.37 -2.07
N ASN A 62 16.91 -5.61 -3.34
CA ASN A 62 17.56 -6.52 -4.29
C ASN A 62 17.95 -7.89 -3.68
N SER A 63 17.18 -8.35 -2.69
CA SER A 63 17.48 -9.50 -1.84
C SER A 63 16.17 -10.20 -1.45
N VAL A 64 16.20 -11.53 -1.35
CA VAL A 64 15.05 -12.41 -1.01
C VAL A 64 14.66 -12.34 0.48
N GLN A 65 15.06 -11.30 1.20
CA GLN A 65 14.87 -11.26 2.65
C GLN A 65 13.41 -10.94 2.98
N GLN A 66 12.77 -11.84 3.74
CA GLN A 66 11.39 -11.71 4.24
C GLN A 66 11.11 -10.35 4.92
N ARG A 67 12.15 -9.73 5.48
CA ARG A 67 12.09 -8.41 6.13
C ARG A 67 11.62 -7.30 5.19
N PHE A 68 12.05 -7.30 3.92
CA PHE A 68 11.62 -6.31 2.93
C PHE A 68 10.18 -6.55 2.48
N SER A 69 9.75 -7.82 2.41
CA SER A 69 8.37 -8.16 2.09
C SER A 69 7.39 -7.74 3.18
N LEU A 70 7.75 -7.89 4.45
CA LEU A 70 6.94 -7.39 5.57
C LEU A 70 6.80 -5.86 5.53
N ILE A 71 7.88 -5.15 5.19
CA ILE A 71 7.84 -3.70 4.99
C ILE A 71 6.90 -3.31 3.85
N ALA A 72 7.01 -3.99 2.70
CA ALA A 72 6.15 -3.71 1.55
C ALA A 72 4.67 -3.91 1.89
N VAL A 73 4.35 -4.98 2.61
CA VAL A 73 2.99 -5.26 3.12
C VAL A 73 2.52 -4.14 4.04
N LEU A 74 3.32 -3.75 5.03
CA LEU A 74 2.97 -2.68 5.98
C LEU A 74 2.63 -1.38 5.25
N TYR A 75 3.49 -0.96 4.32
CA TYR A 75 3.26 0.26 3.54
C TYR A 75 2.09 0.14 2.57
N THR A 76 1.82 -1.05 2.06
CA THR A 76 0.64 -1.32 1.24
C THR A 76 -0.63 -1.15 2.06
N VAL A 77 -0.69 -1.68 3.28
CA VAL A 77 -1.83 -1.50 4.20
C VAL A 77 -2.08 -0.02 4.48
N ILE A 78 -1.02 0.74 4.80
CA ILE A 78 -1.13 2.20 5.02
C ILE A 78 -1.70 2.90 3.79
N ALA A 79 -1.17 2.60 2.60
CA ALA A 79 -1.63 3.20 1.36
C ALA A 79 -3.11 2.85 1.06
N ILE A 80 -3.53 1.62 1.32
CA ILE A 80 -4.92 1.19 1.14
C ILE A 80 -5.86 1.93 2.08
N VAL A 81 -5.53 2.00 3.37
CA VAL A 81 -6.37 2.69 4.36
C VAL A 81 -6.55 4.16 3.98
N LEU A 82 -5.46 4.85 3.63
CA LEU A 82 -5.54 6.24 3.16
C LEU A 82 -6.38 6.38 1.88
N SER A 83 -6.17 5.46 0.92
CA SER A 83 -6.94 5.43 -0.33
C SER A 83 -8.43 5.26 -0.08
N ASP A 84 -8.80 4.39 0.87
CA ASP A 84 -10.20 4.12 1.20
C ASP A 84 -10.87 5.29 1.90
N VAL A 85 -10.17 5.92 2.85
CA VAL A 85 -10.67 7.11 3.55
C VAL A 85 -11.00 8.21 2.54
N ILE A 86 -10.07 8.48 1.62
CA ILE A 86 -10.28 9.51 0.61
C ILE A 86 -11.33 9.09 -0.42
N ALA A 87 -11.35 7.81 -0.84
CA ALA A 87 -12.33 7.34 -1.81
C ALA A 87 -13.77 7.46 -1.28
N GLN A 88 -13.97 7.33 0.03
CA GLN A 88 -15.29 7.38 0.65
C GLN A 88 -15.70 8.78 1.13
N TYR A 89 -14.75 9.53 1.71
CA TYR A 89 -15.02 10.79 2.41
C TYR A 89 -14.33 12.02 1.77
N GLY A 90 -13.60 11.81 0.67
CA GLY A 90 -12.78 12.83 0.05
C GLY A 90 -11.54 13.20 0.89
N ALA A 91 -10.81 14.22 0.45
CA ALA A 91 -9.57 14.64 1.12
C ALA A 91 -9.79 15.13 2.56
N ILE A 92 -11.01 15.59 2.90
CA ILE A 92 -11.37 16.03 4.25
C ILE A 92 -11.31 14.87 5.24
N GLY A 93 -11.68 13.66 4.83
CA GLY A 93 -11.65 12.47 5.68
C GLY A 93 -10.26 12.11 6.22
N LEU A 94 -9.18 12.61 5.60
CA LEU A 94 -7.82 12.40 6.12
C LEU A 94 -7.60 13.03 7.49
N PHE A 95 -8.33 14.10 7.80
CA PHE A 95 -8.19 14.88 9.03
C PHE A 95 -9.21 14.49 10.11
N ASP A 96 -10.09 13.52 9.80
CA ASP A 96 -11.11 13.02 10.71
C ASP A 96 -10.77 11.59 11.12
N ILE A 97 -10.54 11.38 12.43
CA ILE A 97 -10.20 10.06 12.96
C ILE A 97 -11.36 9.07 12.82
N ASP A 98 -12.60 9.55 12.87
CA ASP A 98 -13.80 8.70 12.80
C ASP A 98 -13.94 8.08 11.41
N SER A 99 -13.50 8.78 10.38
CA SER A 99 -13.42 8.26 9.01
C SER A 99 -12.58 6.98 8.91
N TYR A 100 -11.49 6.87 9.68
CA TYR A 100 -10.66 5.64 9.71
C TYR A 100 -11.39 4.49 10.42
N PHE A 101 -12.05 4.75 11.55
CA PHE A 101 -12.82 3.73 12.26
C PHE A 101 -13.97 3.18 11.41
N LEU A 102 -14.66 4.04 10.67
CA LEU A 102 -15.76 3.63 9.79
C LEU A 102 -15.31 2.68 8.67
N ILE A 103 -14.11 2.88 8.12
CA ILE A 103 -13.53 2.01 7.09
C ILE A 103 -13.36 0.58 7.63
N PHE A 104 -12.79 0.46 8.84
CA PHE A 104 -12.64 -0.85 9.49
C PHE A 104 -13.99 -1.47 9.84
N LYS A 105 -14.98 -0.65 10.21
CA LYS A 105 -16.34 -1.14 10.46
C LYS A 105 -16.99 -1.68 9.18
N PHE A 106 -16.85 -0.98 8.05
CA PHE A 106 -17.34 -1.43 6.75
C PHE A 106 -16.72 -2.76 6.29
N ALA A 107 -15.46 -3.00 6.64
CA ALA A 107 -14.81 -4.28 6.36
C ALA A 107 -15.47 -5.49 7.06
N ILE A 108 -16.19 -5.26 8.16
CA ILE A 108 -16.80 -6.31 9.00
C ILE A 108 -18.30 -6.49 8.67
N TYR A 109 -18.92 -5.57 7.92
CA TYR A 109 -20.32 -5.72 7.54
C TYR A 109 -20.55 -6.91 6.60
N GLU A 110 -21.59 -7.68 6.87
CA GLU A 110 -22.00 -8.87 6.11
C GLU A 110 -22.79 -8.47 4.84
N ASP A 111 -22.12 -7.84 3.87
CA ASP A 111 -22.65 -7.60 2.52
C ASP A 111 -21.72 -8.21 1.46
N ILE A 112 -22.28 -8.69 0.36
CA ILE A 112 -21.53 -9.26 -0.78
C ILE A 112 -20.52 -8.25 -1.34
N ASN A 113 -20.87 -6.96 -1.33
CA ASN A 113 -19.97 -5.89 -1.75
C ASN A 113 -18.79 -5.73 -0.78
N SER A 114 -19.02 -5.87 0.53
CA SER A 114 -17.97 -5.85 1.55
C SER A 114 -17.02 -7.05 1.40
N VAL A 115 -17.52 -8.22 1.04
CA VAL A 115 -16.69 -9.41 0.77
C VAL A 115 -15.78 -9.18 -0.44
N ILE A 116 -16.32 -8.69 -1.55
CA ILE A 116 -15.53 -8.39 -2.76
C ILE A 116 -14.51 -7.29 -2.47
N TRP A 117 -14.92 -6.24 -1.75
CA TRP A 117 -14.06 -5.17 -1.29
C TRP A 117 -12.88 -5.74 -0.47
N LEU A 118 -13.14 -6.61 0.50
CA LEU A 118 -12.10 -7.22 1.32
C LEU A 118 -11.19 -8.15 0.50
N ALA A 119 -11.74 -8.92 -0.44
CA ALA A 119 -10.97 -9.79 -1.32
C ALA A 119 -9.91 -9.04 -2.12
N TYR A 120 -10.23 -7.86 -2.66
CA TYR A 120 -9.25 -7.04 -3.38
C TYR A 120 -8.14 -6.50 -2.47
N ARG A 121 -8.43 -6.20 -1.21
CA ARG A 121 -7.42 -5.79 -0.21
C ARG A 121 -6.48 -6.93 0.14
N VAL A 122 -7.03 -8.11 0.39
CA VAL A 122 -6.25 -9.31 0.64
C VAL A 122 -5.38 -9.64 -0.57
N LEU A 123 -5.95 -9.54 -1.79
CA LEU A 123 -5.20 -9.72 -3.03
C LEU A 123 -4.07 -8.70 -3.17
N ALA A 124 -4.32 -7.41 -2.93
CA ALA A 124 -3.31 -6.36 -2.99
C ALA A 124 -2.17 -6.62 -1.99
N ILE A 125 -2.50 -7.00 -0.76
CA ILE A 125 -1.51 -7.36 0.27
C ILE A 125 -0.69 -8.59 -0.14
N TYR A 126 -1.35 -9.64 -0.64
CA TYR A 126 -0.70 -10.86 -1.11
C TYR A 126 0.24 -10.58 -2.28
N VAL A 127 -0.21 -9.82 -3.28
CA VAL A 127 0.60 -9.38 -4.42
C VAL A 127 1.80 -8.58 -3.94
N SER A 128 1.60 -7.65 -2.99
CA SER A 128 2.72 -6.88 -2.43
C SER A 128 3.78 -7.77 -1.77
N TYR A 129 3.34 -8.77 -1.00
CA TYR A 129 4.24 -9.73 -0.37
C TYR A 129 5.01 -10.57 -1.39
N VAL A 130 4.34 -11.07 -2.43
CA VAL A 130 4.96 -11.94 -3.44
C VAL A 130 5.89 -11.17 -4.38
N TYR A 131 5.53 -9.96 -4.82
CA TYR A 131 6.33 -9.20 -5.76
C TYR A 131 7.48 -8.43 -5.09
N SER A 132 7.42 -8.20 -3.78
CA SER A 132 8.53 -7.58 -3.04
C SER A 132 9.71 -8.51 -2.81
N ARG A 133 9.53 -9.82 -2.97
CA ARG A 133 10.59 -10.82 -2.95
C ARG A 133 11.06 -11.15 -4.37
N ILE A 134 12.35 -11.35 -4.55
CA ILE A 134 12.89 -12.01 -5.74
C ILE A 134 12.84 -13.51 -5.41
N ILE A 135 12.13 -14.32 -6.19
CA ILE A 135 12.22 -15.78 -6.11
C ILE A 135 13.26 -16.22 -7.14
#